data_AF-A0A7C7RQE7-F1
#
_entry.id   AF-A0A7C7RQE7-F1
#
_cell.length_a   1.000
_cell.length_b   1.000
_cell.length_c   1.000
_cell.angle_alpha   90.00
_cell.angle_beta   90.00
_cell.angle_gamma   90.00
#
_symmetry.space_group_name_H-M   'P 1'
#
loop_
_entity.id
_entity.type
_entity.pdbx_description
1 polymer ?
#
loop_
_entity_poly.entity_id
_entity_poly.type
_entity_poly.pdbx_seq_one_letter_code
_entity_poly.pdbx_strand_id
1 'polypeptide(L)'
;MGKTAVEPLIFEISRPGRCAVALPEPDVPPADLPEGLLREELGLPEVSEPDLVRHYTRLSQMNYGVDIGFYPLGSCTMKYNPKINEEMCRLPGFAYLHPYQDEETVQGALFLMYSLQEFLKEIGGFAAVSLQPAAGAHGELTGVLMMRAYHLDRGEPHRDVILVPDSAHGTNPATTTMSGLRVVEIPSDDRGNVDLAALRAACEAHGDRLVGMMLTNPNTLGLFDEHLEEIAGLVHQHGGLMYGDGANMNALLGIARPGDLGFDVLHYNLH
;
A
#
# COMPACT_ATOMS: atom_id res chain seq x y z
N MET A 1 -39.69 17.73 -7.60
CA MET A 1 -38.31 17.22 -7.74
C MET A 1 -38.20 16.03 -6.79
N GLY A 2 -38.39 14.82 -7.31
CA GLY A 2 -38.53 13.61 -6.51
C GLY A 2 -37.21 13.23 -5.83
N LYS A 3 -37.30 12.69 -4.61
CA LYS A 3 -36.18 12.06 -3.90
C LYS A 3 -35.41 11.19 -4.90
N THR A 4 -34.10 11.40 -5.05
CA THR A 4 -33.23 10.50 -5.81
C THR A 4 -33.44 9.11 -5.20
N ALA A 5 -34.12 8.22 -5.92
CA ALA A 5 -34.33 6.87 -5.44
C ALA A 5 -32.96 6.21 -5.35
N VAL A 6 -32.54 5.86 -4.14
CA VAL A 6 -31.34 5.06 -3.90
C VAL A 6 -31.56 3.71 -4.61
N GLU A 7 -30.56 3.25 -5.37
CA GLU A 7 -30.61 1.93 -6.01
C GLU A 7 -30.85 0.87 -4.90
N PRO A 8 -31.87 0.00 -5.03
CA PRO A 8 -32.12 -1.05 -4.05
C PRO A 8 -30.92 -1.98 -3.93
N LEU A 9 -30.77 -2.64 -2.77
CA LEU A 9 -29.75 -3.66 -2.60
C LEU A 9 -29.99 -4.80 -3.60
N ILE A 10 -28.92 -5.43 -4.09
CA ILE A 10 -29.02 -6.58 -5.01
C ILE A 10 -29.91 -7.71 -4.47
N PHE A 11 -29.99 -7.86 -3.14
CA PHE A 11 -30.84 -8.82 -2.44
C PHE A 11 -32.33 -8.48 -2.50
N GLU A 12 -32.70 -7.20 -2.57
CA GLU A 12 -34.09 -6.74 -2.60
C GLU A 12 -34.72 -6.97 -3.98
N ILE A 13 -33.90 -7.02 -5.03
CA ILE A 13 -34.32 -7.33 -6.41
C ILE A 13 -34.20 -8.82 -6.75
N SER A 14 -33.70 -9.63 -5.82
CA SER A 14 -33.56 -11.09 -5.95
C SER A 14 -34.91 -11.78 -6.17
N ARG A 15 -34.93 -12.81 -7.00
CA ARG A 15 -36.07 -13.69 -7.25
C ARG A 15 -35.59 -15.15 -7.38
N PRO A 16 -36.17 -16.09 -6.61
CA PRO A 16 -35.79 -17.50 -6.68
C PRO A 16 -35.77 -18.07 -8.10
N GLY A 17 -34.72 -18.82 -8.41
CA GLY A 17 -34.47 -19.49 -9.69
C GLY A 17 -33.85 -18.62 -10.79
N ARG A 18 -33.53 -17.35 -10.53
CA ARG A 18 -32.84 -16.50 -11.52
C ARG A 18 -31.33 -16.73 -11.49
N CYS A 19 -30.75 -16.81 -12.68
CA CYS A 19 -29.31 -16.90 -12.86
C CYS A 19 -28.81 -15.78 -13.78
N ALA A 20 -27.71 -15.12 -13.38
CA ALA A 20 -27.08 -14.05 -14.16
C ALA A 20 -25.93 -14.56 -15.04
N VAL A 21 -25.48 -15.80 -14.84
CA VAL A 21 -24.32 -16.35 -15.53
C VAL A 21 -24.63 -17.75 -16.04
N ALA A 22 -24.11 -18.09 -17.22
CA ALA A 22 -23.99 -19.47 -17.66
C ALA A 22 -22.54 -19.89 -17.43
N LEU A 23 -22.34 -20.91 -16.59
CA LEU A 23 -21.03 -21.54 -16.46
C LEU A 23 -20.78 -22.42 -17.69
N PRO A 24 -19.52 -22.58 -18.13
CA PRO A 24 -19.20 -23.52 -19.20
C PRO A 24 -19.58 -24.94 -18.79
N GLU A 25 -19.90 -25.77 -19.78
CA GLU A 25 -20.11 -27.21 -19.56
C GLU A 25 -18.83 -27.84 -18.96
N PRO A 26 -18.95 -28.83 -18.06
CA PRO A 26 -17.79 -29.54 -17.53
C PRO A 26 -16.96 -30.16 -18.65
N ASP A 27 -15.64 -29.97 -18.58
CA ASP A 27 -14.66 -30.64 -19.44
C ASP A 27 -14.19 -32.00 -18.89
N VAL A 28 -14.72 -32.38 -17.72
CA VAL A 28 -14.46 -33.65 -17.02
C VAL A 28 -15.77 -34.34 -16.63
N PRO A 29 -15.76 -35.67 -16.41
CA PRO A 29 -16.96 -36.38 -15.97
C PRO A 29 -17.48 -35.85 -14.62
N PRO A 30 -18.81 -35.74 -14.44
CA PRO A 30 -19.38 -35.36 -13.16
C PRO A 30 -19.07 -36.42 -12.09
N ALA A 31 -18.91 -35.96 -10.85
CA ALA A 31 -18.70 -36.82 -9.69
C ALA A 31 -19.66 -36.42 -8.57
N ASP A 32 -20.10 -37.40 -7.80
CA ASP A 32 -20.97 -37.15 -6.64
C ASP A 32 -20.20 -36.39 -5.56
N LEU A 33 -20.87 -35.40 -4.97
CA LEU A 33 -20.32 -34.62 -3.88
C LEU A 33 -20.46 -35.40 -2.55
N PRO A 34 -19.47 -35.33 -1.64
CA PRO A 34 -19.54 -36.02 -0.37
C PRO A 34 -20.65 -35.45 0.52
N GLU A 35 -21.66 -36.28 0.82
CA GLU A 35 -22.90 -35.87 1.50
C GLU A 35 -22.66 -35.10 2.81
N GLY A 36 -21.67 -35.51 3.61
CA GLY A 36 -21.36 -34.88 4.90
C GLY A 36 -20.66 -33.51 4.81
N LEU A 37 -20.34 -33.04 3.60
CA LEU A 37 -19.71 -31.74 3.35
C LEU A 37 -20.60 -30.80 2.53
N LEU A 38 -21.83 -31.21 2.23
CA LEU A 38 -22.77 -30.40 1.47
C LEU A 38 -23.38 -29.28 2.31
N ARG A 39 -23.49 -28.11 1.69
CA ARG A 39 -24.17 -26.95 2.28
C ARG A 39 -25.62 -26.92 1.79
N GLU A 40 -26.56 -26.71 2.70
CA GLU A 40 -28.00 -26.70 2.38
C GLU A 40 -28.45 -25.42 1.66
N GLU A 41 -27.96 -24.24 2.07
CA GLU A 41 -28.36 -22.95 1.50
C GLU A 41 -27.18 -22.00 1.28
N LEU A 42 -27.23 -21.26 0.18
CA LEU A 42 -26.26 -20.23 -0.18
C LEU A 42 -26.96 -18.86 -0.23
N GLY A 43 -26.61 -17.94 0.67
CA GLY A 43 -27.23 -16.61 0.78
C GLY A 43 -26.80 -15.62 -0.29
N LEU A 44 -26.71 -16.03 -1.56
CA LEU A 44 -26.39 -15.18 -2.69
C LEU A 44 -27.67 -14.63 -3.35
N PRO A 45 -27.62 -13.46 -4.01
CA PRO A 45 -28.76 -12.94 -4.75
C PRO A 45 -29.01 -13.74 -6.03
N GLU A 46 -30.29 -13.96 -6.35
CA GLU A 46 -30.75 -14.65 -7.56
C GLU A 46 -31.34 -13.60 -8.51
N VAL A 47 -30.52 -13.12 -9.44
CA VAL A 47 -30.89 -12.06 -10.39
C VAL A 47 -30.60 -12.50 -11.82
N SER A 48 -31.26 -11.86 -12.79
CA SER A 48 -30.93 -12.06 -14.20
C SER A 48 -29.72 -11.20 -14.61
N GLU A 49 -29.05 -11.55 -15.71
CA GLU A 49 -27.93 -10.75 -16.23
C GLU A 49 -28.34 -9.28 -16.50
N PRO A 50 -29.52 -8.97 -17.08
CA PRO A 50 -29.98 -7.59 -17.22
C PRO A 50 -30.17 -6.87 -15.87
N ASP A 51 -30.64 -7.57 -14.82
CA ASP A 51 -30.80 -6.98 -13.50
C ASP A 51 -29.42 -6.65 -12.89
N LEU A 52 -28.46 -7.56 -13.01
CA LEU A 52 -27.08 -7.37 -12.56
C LEU A 52 -26.43 -6.15 -13.23
N VAL A 53 -26.51 -6.07 -14.56
CA VAL A 53 -25.94 -4.96 -15.34
C VAL A 53 -26.60 -3.64 -14.95
N ARG A 54 -27.93 -3.60 -14.85
CA ARG A 54 -28.66 -2.38 -14.43
C ARG A 54 -28.26 -1.92 -13.04
N HIS A 55 -28.14 -2.85 -12.10
CA HIS A 55 -27.79 -2.56 -10.72
C HIS A 55 -26.42 -1.88 -10.62
N TYR A 56 -25.37 -2.52 -11.13
CA TYR A 56 -24.01 -1.96 -11.06
C TYR A 56 -23.83 -0.72 -11.94
N THR A 57 -24.55 -0.61 -13.06
CA THR A 57 -24.56 0.63 -13.87
C THR A 57 -25.13 1.80 -13.06
N ARG A 58 -26.26 1.62 -12.38
CA ARG A 58 -26.86 2.69 -11.56
C ARG A 58 -26.00 3.02 -10.34
N LEU A 59 -25.42 2.03 -9.67
CA LEU A 59 -24.45 2.28 -8.59
C LEU A 59 -23.25 3.11 -9.10
N SER A 60 -22.75 2.82 -10.30
CA SER A 60 -21.65 3.61 -10.87
C SER A 60 -22.05 5.08 -11.12
N GLN A 61 -23.30 5.35 -11.50
CA GLN A 61 -23.84 6.70 -11.70
C GLN A 61 -24.08 7.45 -10.36
N MET A 62 -24.08 6.73 -9.24
CA MET A 62 -24.18 7.29 -7.90
C MET A 62 -22.81 7.56 -7.27
N ASN A 63 -21.71 7.17 -7.94
CA ASN A 63 -20.35 7.36 -7.45
C ASN A 63 -19.66 8.55 -8.15
N TYR A 64 -18.85 9.30 -7.41
CA TYR A 64 -17.96 10.31 -7.97
C TYR A 64 -16.53 9.76 -8.03
N GLY A 65 -15.75 10.16 -9.04
CA GLY A 65 -14.39 9.66 -9.22
C GLY A 65 -13.57 10.53 -10.17
N VAL A 66 -12.28 10.21 -10.30
CA VAL A 66 -11.31 11.00 -11.08
C VAL A 66 -11.69 11.14 -12.55
N ASP A 67 -12.35 10.13 -13.12
CA ASP A 67 -12.82 10.16 -14.51
C ASP A 67 -13.98 11.15 -14.73
N ILE A 68 -14.68 11.55 -13.66
CA ILE A 68 -15.84 12.44 -13.73
C ILE A 68 -15.43 13.89 -13.52
N GLY A 69 -14.48 14.16 -12.63
CA GLY A 69 -13.96 15.50 -12.44
C GLY A 69 -12.89 15.62 -11.35
N PHE A 70 -12.63 16.85 -10.95
CA PHE A 70 -11.54 17.19 -10.05
C PHE A 70 -11.71 16.58 -8.66
N TYR A 71 -10.68 15.88 -8.18
CA TYR A 71 -10.72 15.09 -6.94
C TYR A 71 -9.53 15.42 -6.01
N PRO A 72 -9.50 16.60 -5.35
CA PRO A 72 -8.33 17.11 -4.62
C PRO A 72 -8.16 16.50 -3.21
N LEU A 73 -7.97 15.19 -3.14
CA LEU A 73 -7.60 14.55 -1.88
C LEU A 73 -6.10 14.64 -1.63
N GLY A 74 -5.71 15.40 -0.61
CA GLY A 74 -4.34 15.42 -0.10
C GLY A 74 -3.88 14.03 0.32
N SER A 75 -2.59 13.74 0.16
CA SER A 75 -1.97 12.43 0.43
C SER A 75 -2.45 11.26 -0.44
N CYS A 76 -3.40 11.45 -1.36
CA CYS A 76 -3.93 10.37 -2.21
C CYS A 76 -3.47 10.46 -3.67
N THR A 77 -2.88 11.58 -4.11
CA THR A 77 -2.38 11.78 -5.47
C THR A 77 -3.37 11.32 -6.55
N MET A 78 -4.60 11.84 -6.53
CA MET A 78 -5.69 11.48 -7.45
C MET A 78 -5.42 11.93 -8.89
N LYS A 79 -4.43 11.30 -9.54
CA LYS A 79 -3.99 11.55 -10.92
C LYS A 79 -4.87 10.81 -11.89
N TYR A 80 -4.84 11.24 -13.16
CA TYR A 80 -5.47 10.48 -14.23
C TYR A 80 -4.90 9.05 -14.28
N ASN A 81 -5.78 8.06 -14.35
CA ASN A 81 -5.43 6.66 -14.59
C ASN A 81 -5.54 6.37 -16.10
N PRO A 82 -4.41 6.29 -16.84
CA PRO A 82 -4.43 6.09 -18.29
C PRO A 82 -5.17 4.82 -18.68
N LYS A 83 -6.14 4.92 -19.61
CA LYS A 83 -6.95 3.77 -20.03
C LYS A 83 -6.16 2.68 -20.73
N ILE A 84 -5.01 3.04 -21.31
CA ILE A 84 -4.05 2.06 -21.83
C ILE A 84 -3.60 1.07 -20.74
N ASN A 85 -3.52 1.47 -19.47
CA ASN A 85 -3.12 0.57 -18.38
C ASN A 85 -4.15 -0.55 -18.16
N GLU A 86 -5.44 -0.27 -18.37
CA GLU A 86 -6.52 -1.27 -18.33
C GLU A 86 -6.46 -2.24 -19.50
N GLU A 87 -6.00 -1.78 -20.67
CA GLU A 87 -5.77 -2.66 -21.82
C GLU A 87 -4.53 -3.54 -21.58
N MET A 88 -3.45 -2.97 -21.04
CA MET A 88 -2.21 -3.70 -20.79
C MET A 88 -2.39 -4.77 -19.70
N CYS A 89 -3.12 -4.49 -18.62
CA CYS A 89 -3.34 -5.48 -17.55
C CYS A 89 -4.20 -6.68 -18.02
N ARG A 90 -5.00 -6.50 -19.09
CA ARG A 90 -5.85 -7.56 -19.68
C ARG A 90 -5.15 -8.42 -20.72
N LEU A 91 -3.89 -8.14 -21.05
CA LEU A 91 -3.14 -8.99 -21.97
C LEU A 91 -3.15 -10.44 -21.44
N PRO A 92 -3.44 -11.46 -22.29
CA PRO A 92 -3.53 -12.85 -21.85
C PRO A 92 -2.29 -13.34 -21.10
N GLY A 93 -1.10 -12.87 -21.51
CA GLY A 93 0.17 -13.16 -20.85
C GLY A 93 0.35 -12.54 -19.46
N PHE A 94 -0.63 -11.81 -18.93
CA PHE A 94 -0.70 -11.34 -17.55
C PHE A 94 -1.98 -11.83 -16.86
N ALA A 95 -3.14 -11.65 -17.49
CA ALA A 95 -4.45 -11.93 -16.90
C ALA A 95 -4.71 -13.42 -16.64
N TYR A 96 -4.06 -14.32 -17.39
CA TYR A 96 -4.26 -15.78 -17.28
C TYR A 96 -3.04 -16.52 -16.74
N LEU A 97 -2.12 -15.81 -16.08
CA LEU A 97 -0.97 -16.45 -15.45
C LEU A 97 -1.35 -17.08 -14.11
N HIS A 98 -0.86 -18.30 -13.88
CA HIS A 98 -0.88 -18.91 -12.55
C HIS A 98 0.44 -18.63 -11.83
N PRO A 99 0.45 -18.20 -10.56
CA PRO A 99 1.69 -17.82 -9.85
C PRO A 99 2.68 -18.98 -9.64
N TYR A 100 2.24 -20.23 -9.74
CA TYR A 100 3.10 -21.43 -9.64
C TYR A 100 3.29 -22.19 -10.96
N GLN A 101 2.95 -21.58 -12.11
CA GLN A 101 3.32 -22.20 -13.38
C GLN A 101 4.84 -22.13 -13.61
N ASP A 102 5.36 -22.96 -14.50
CA ASP A 102 6.79 -23.04 -14.79
C ASP A 102 7.36 -21.66 -15.17
N GLU A 103 8.46 -21.27 -14.53
CA GLU A 103 9.14 -19.99 -14.73
C GLU A 103 9.53 -19.77 -16.20
N GLU A 104 9.86 -20.83 -16.93
CA GLU A 104 10.17 -20.76 -18.36
C GLU A 104 9.00 -20.24 -19.21
N THR A 105 7.76 -20.40 -18.73
CA THR A 105 6.53 -19.98 -19.43
C THR A 105 6.07 -18.56 -19.09
N VAL A 106 6.71 -17.89 -18.13
CA VAL A 106 6.30 -16.57 -17.59
C VAL A 106 7.37 -15.49 -17.69
N GLN A 107 8.40 -15.70 -18.50
CA GLN A 107 9.53 -14.77 -18.62
C GLN A 107 9.11 -13.33 -18.95
N GLY A 108 8.00 -13.12 -19.67
CA GLY A 108 7.45 -11.78 -19.92
C GLY A 108 6.99 -11.05 -18.64
N ALA A 109 6.32 -11.75 -17.72
CA ALA A 109 5.91 -11.19 -16.44
C ALA A 109 7.11 -10.95 -15.51
N LEU A 110 8.04 -11.90 -15.45
CA LEU A 110 9.27 -11.76 -14.66
C LEU A 110 10.13 -10.59 -15.16
N PHE A 111 10.23 -10.41 -16.49
CA PHE A 111 10.93 -9.26 -17.07
C PHE A 111 10.25 -7.93 -16.71
N LEU A 112 8.91 -7.88 -16.73
CA LEU A 112 8.16 -6.68 -16.31
C LEU A 112 8.41 -6.35 -14.83
N MET A 113 8.36 -7.36 -13.95
CA MET A 113 8.63 -7.20 -12.53
C MET A 113 10.06 -6.70 -12.28
N TYR A 114 11.05 -7.34 -12.91
CA TYR A 114 12.44 -6.94 -12.82
C TYR A 114 12.66 -5.51 -13.31
N SER A 115 12.10 -5.16 -14.47
CA SER A 115 12.22 -3.81 -15.03
C SER A 115 11.62 -2.77 -14.10
N LEU A 116 10.45 -3.04 -13.52
CA LEU A 116 9.81 -2.16 -12.55
C LEU A 116 10.68 -2.00 -11.28
N GLN A 117 11.27 -3.08 -10.78
CA GLN A 117 12.19 -3.02 -9.64
C GLN A 117 13.40 -2.13 -9.96
N GLU A 118 14.03 -2.29 -11.12
CA GLU A 118 15.18 -1.46 -11.51
C GLU A 118 14.79 0.03 -11.67
N PHE A 119 13.61 0.33 -12.21
CA PHE A 119 13.12 1.71 -12.30
C PHE A 119 12.87 2.31 -10.93
N LEU A 120 12.22 1.58 -10.02
CA LEU A 120 11.94 2.07 -8.67
C LEU A 120 13.22 2.18 -7.82
N LYS A 121 14.20 1.31 -8.04
CA LYS A 121 15.54 1.43 -7.43
C LYS A 121 16.20 2.75 -7.84
N GLU A 122 16.23 3.05 -9.13
CA GLU A 122 16.83 4.28 -9.65
C GLU A 122 16.06 5.53 -9.18
N ILE A 123 14.72 5.51 -9.23
CA ILE A 123 13.87 6.61 -8.76
C ILE A 123 14.11 6.90 -7.27
N GLY A 124 14.26 5.85 -6.47
CA GLY A 124 14.42 5.97 -5.03
C GLY A 124 15.84 6.19 -4.55
N GLY A 125 16.84 5.84 -5.36
CA GLY A 125 18.24 5.77 -4.92
C GLY A 125 18.53 4.56 -4.01
N PHE A 126 17.83 3.44 -4.20
CA PHE A 126 17.97 2.24 -3.36
C PHE A 126 18.68 1.08 -4.06
N ALA A 127 19.30 0.20 -3.28
CA ALA A 127 20.03 -0.96 -3.79
C ALA A 127 19.11 -2.09 -4.31
N ALA A 128 17.89 -2.21 -3.78
CA ALA A 128 16.93 -3.26 -4.12
C ALA A 128 15.49 -2.80 -3.88
N VAL A 129 14.53 -3.43 -4.56
CA VAL A 129 13.08 -3.22 -4.40
C VAL A 129 12.37 -4.56 -4.36
N SER A 130 11.40 -4.73 -3.46
CA SER A 130 10.45 -5.86 -3.47
C SER A 130 9.09 -5.38 -3.97
N LEU A 131 8.44 -6.20 -4.82
CA LEU A 131 7.08 -5.96 -5.31
C LEU A 131 6.01 -6.79 -4.56
N GLN A 132 6.41 -7.46 -3.48
CA GLN A 132 5.52 -8.34 -2.71
C GLN A 132 4.45 -7.59 -1.87
N PRO A 133 4.75 -6.43 -1.24
CA PRO A 133 3.75 -5.75 -0.41
C PRO A 133 2.59 -5.20 -1.26
N ALA A 134 1.36 -5.56 -0.86
CA ALA A 134 0.15 -5.25 -1.63
C ALA A 134 -0.37 -3.79 -1.51
N ALA A 135 0.13 -3.01 -0.54
CA ALA A 135 -0.31 -1.64 -0.27
C ALA A 135 0.76 -0.90 0.55
N GLY A 136 0.61 0.44 0.70
CA GLY A 136 1.57 1.27 1.45
C GLY A 136 1.77 0.80 2.89
N ALA A 137 0.68 0.63 3.66
CA ALA A 137 0.75 0.11 5.04
C ALA A 137 1.36 -1.30 5.14
N HIS A 138 1.20 -2.14 4.12
CA HIS A 138 1.88 -3.44 4.07
C HIS A 138 3.37 -3.28 3.79
N GLY A 139 3.75 -2.29 2.99
CA GLY A 139 5.14 -1.85 2.80
C GLY A 139 5.77 -1.33 4.08
N GLU A 140 5.03 -0.55 4.88
CA GLU A 140 5.45 -0.12 6.22
C GLU A 140 5.74 -1.31 7.12
N LEU A 141 4.82 -2.26 7.21
CA LEU A 141 5.03 -3.47 8.02
C LEU A 141 6.26 -4.24 7.55
N THR A 142 6.43 -4.37 6.24
CA THR A 142 7.59 -5.05 5.65
C THR A 142 8.90 -4.34 6.01
N GLY A 143 8.97 -3.02 5.81
CA GLY A 143 10.18 -2.24 6.09
C GLY A 143 10.52 -2.17 7.58
N VAL A 144 9.52 -2.01 8.45
CA VAL A 144 9.72 -2.04 9.91
C VAL A 144 10.23 -3.41 10.36
N LEU A 145 9.68 -4.51 9.83
CA LEU A 145 10.17 -5.85 10.13
C LEU A 145 11.58 -6.10 9.57
N MET A 146 11.92 -5.51 8.41
CA MET A 146 13.28 -5.55 7.87
C MET A 146 14.28 -4.82 8.78
N MET A 147 13.95 -3.61 9.27
CA MET A 147 14.79 -2.87 10.21
C MET A 147 14.97 -3.64 11.52
N ARG A 148 13.89 -4.27 12.03
CA ARG A 148 13.97 -5.12 13.22
C ARG A 148 14.88 -6.34 12.97
N ALA A 149 14.72 -7.01 11.83
CA ALA A 149 15.55 -8.15 11.47
C ALA A 149 17.03 -7.76 11.36
N TYR A 150 17.33 -6.57 10.82
CA TYR A 150 18.67 -6.01 10.76
C TYR A 150 19.32 -5.90 12.15
N HIS A 151 18.61 -5.38 13.16
CA HIS A 151 19.15 -5.32 14.53
C HIS A 151 19.26 -6.69 15.20
N LEU A 152 18.32 -7.59 14.95
CA LEU A 152 18.38 -8.96 15.48
C LEU A 152 19.60 -9.72 14.97
N ASP A 153 19.90 -9.62 13.67
CA ASP A 153 21.08 -10.24 13.05
C ASP A 153 22.40 -9.71 13.64
N ARG A 154 22.41 -8.45 14.08
CA ARG A 154 23.54 -7.80 14.75
C ARG A 154 23.66 -8.13 16.24
N GLY A 155 22.77 -8.97 16.78
CA GLY A 155 22.77 -9.31 18.19
C GLY A 155 22.27 -8.18 19.10
N GLU A 156 21.42 -7.29 18.58
CA GLU A 156 20.83 -6.14 19.31
C GLU A 156 19.31 -6.33 19.55
N PRO A 157 18.84 -7.44 20.16
CA PRO A 157 17.41 -7.74 20.29
C PRO A 157 16.67 -6.82 21.27
N HIS A 158 17.40 -6.01 22.03
CA HIS A 158 16.84 -5.04 22.97
C HIS A 158 16.35 -3.75 22.29
N ARG A 159 16.73 -3.52 21.02
CA ARG A 159 16.22 -2.41 20.21
C ARG A 159 14.75 -2.64 19.87
N ASP A 160 13.90 -1.74 20.37
CA ASP A 160 12.45 -1.86 20.26
C ASP A 160 11.72 -0.51 20.14
N VAL A 161 12.42 0.60 19.93
CA VAL A 161 11.83 1.95 19.80
C VAL A 161 11.87 2.41 18.34
N ILE A 162 10.74 2.89 17.83
CA ILE A 162 10.66 3.65 16.58
C ILE A 162 10.18 5.07 16.91
N LEU A 163 10.90 6.06 16.40
CA LEU A 163 10.52 7.46 16.47
C LEU A 163 9.55 7.79 15.34
N VAL A 164 8.48 8.51 15.65
CA VAL A 164 7.45 8.89 14.66
C VAL A 164 7.06 10.35 14.90
N PRO A 165 7.09 11.23 13.88
CA PRO A 165 6.58 12.59 14.02
C PRO A 165 5.09 12.61 14.38
N ASP A 166 4.65 13.62 15.13
CA ASP A 166 3.24 13.88 15.45
C ASP A 166 2.37 14.09 14.19
N SER A 167 2.97 14.54 13.10
CA SER A 167 2.35 14.78 11.80
C SER A 167 2.28 13.52 10.92
N ALA A 168 2.86 12.39 11.34
CA ALA A 168 2.87 11.18 10.53
C ALA A 168 1.46 10.64 10.23
N HIS A 169 1.33 9.92 9.10
CA HIS A 169 0.09 9.21 8.80
C HIS A 169 -0.19 8.15 9.87
N GLY A 170 -1.46 7.95 10.22
CA GLY A 170 -1.87 7.07 11.34
C GLY A 170 -1.49 5.59 11.16
N THR A 171 -1.10 5.16 9.96
CA THR A 171 -0.58 3.81 9.70
C THR A 171 0.79 3.59 10.35
N ASN A 172 1.65 4.61 10.41
CA ASN A 172 3.01 4.48 10.96
C ASN A 172 3.03 4.00 12.43
N PRO A 173 2.30 4.63 13.39
CA PRO A 173 2.26 4.15 14.76
C PRO A 173 1.51 2.81 14.90
N ALA A 174 0.49 2.56 14.06
CA ALA A 174 -0.24 1.29 14.05
C ALA A 174 0.67 0.13 13.61
N THR A 175 1.41 0.30 12.51
CA THR A 175 2.38 -0.64 11.99
C THR A 175 3.48 -0.95 13.02
N THR A 176 4.01 0.07 13.67
CA THR A 176 5.03 -0.09 14.73
C THR A 176 4.51 -0.97 15.86
N THR A 177 3.28 -0.71 16.32
CA THR A 177 2.63 -1.49 17.39
C THR A 177 2.33 -2.93 16.93
N MET A 178 1.81 -3.11 15.72
CA MET A 178 1.56 -4.43 15.12
C MET A 178 2.84 -5.25 14.99
N SER A 179 3.98 -4.59 14.81
CA SER A 179 5.31 -5.22 14.74
C SER A 179 5.88 -5.57 16.12
N GLY A 180 5.16 -5.30 17.20
CA GLY A 180 5.61 -5.54 18.58
C GLY A 180 6.70 -4.56 19.05
N LEU A 181 6.77 -3.38 18.44
CA LEU A 181 7.71 -2.31 18.78
C LEU A 181 6.97 -1.15 19.49
N ARG A 182 7.73 -0.26 20.12
CA ARG A 182 7.21 0.89 20.86
C ARG A 182 7.39 2.17 20.06
N VAL A 183 6.31 2.94 19.94
CA VAL A 183 6.31 4.27 19.32
C VAL A 183 6.77 5.30 20.35
N VAL A 184 7.66 6.19 19.95
CA VAL A 184 7.92 7.45 20.65
C VAL A 184 7.64 8.59 19.67
N GLU A 185 6.69 9.44 20.04
CA GLU A 185 6.28 10.56 19.20
C GLU A 185 7.28 11.72 19.31
N ILE A 186 7.60 12.35 18.17
CA ILE A 186 8.45 13.53 18.08
C ILE A 186 7.60 14.71 17.62
N PRO A 187 7.56 15.82 18.37
CA PRO A 187 6.76 16.98 17.97
C PRO A 187 7.33 17.67 16.73
N SER A 188 6.45 18.35 15.99
CA SER A 188 6.85 19.29 14.94
C SER A 188 7.25 20.65 15.55
N ASP A 189 8.12 21.39 14.85
CA ASP A 189 8.48 22.78 15.18
C ASP A 189 7.41 23.79 14.69
N ASP A 190 7.60 25.08 15.00
CA ASP A 190 6.67 26.15 14.59
C ASP A 190 6.56 26.33 13.06
N ARG A 191 7.47 25.75 12.28
CA ARG A 191 7.48 25.76 10.81
C ARG A 191 6.89 24.48 10.22
N GLY A 192 6.52 23.51 11.04
CA GLY A 192 6.00 22.21 10.64
C GLY A 192 7.08 21.21 10.22
N ASN A 193 8.35 21.47 10.52
CA ASN A 193 9.43 20.47 10.39
C ASN A 193 9.50 19.60 11.65
N VAL A 194 10.34 18.57 11.65
CA VAL A 194 10.67 17.85 12.89
C VAL A 194 11.43 18.77 13.86
N ASP A 195 11.03 18.81 15.13
CA ASP A 195 11.79 19.52 16.17
C ASP A 195 13.11 18.78 16.45
N LEU A 196 14.23 19.35 15.98
CA LEU A 196 15.57 18.80 16.15
C LEU A 196 16.01 18.69 17.61
N ALA A 197 15.57 19.59 18.49
CA ALA A 197 15.92 19.53 19.91
C ALA A 197 15.18 18.37 20.59
N ALA A 198 13.90 18.18 20.27
CA ALA A 198 13.12 17.04 20.74
C ALA A 198 13.66 15.71 20.18
N LEU A 199 14.03 15.68 18.90
CA LEU A 199 14.66 14.51 18.27
C LEU A 199 15.98 14.14 18.97
N ARG A 200 16.85 15.12 19.24
CA ARG A 200 18.11 14.90 19.98
C ARG A 200 17.84 14.31 21.37
N ALA A 201 16.92 14.91 22.12
CA ALA A 201 16.55 14.42 23.45
C ALA A 201 15.99 12.98 23.41
N ALA A 202 15.17 12.66 22.42
CA ALA A 202 14.63 11.31 22.23
C ALA A 202 15.72 10.29 21.87
N CYS A 203 16.65 10.68 20.99
CA CYS A 203 17.80 9.85 20.64
C CYS A 203 18.73 9.60 21.84
N GLU A 204 18.98 10.60 22.67
CA GLU A 204 19.75 10.45 23.91
C GLU A 204 19.03 9.55 24.93
N ALA A 205 17.71 9.69 25.07
CA ALA A 205 16.91 8.91 26.00
C ALA A 205 16.68 7.45 25.57
N HIS A 206 16.65 7.19 24.26
CA HIS A 206 16.23 5.90 23.71
C HIS A 206 17.24 5.26 22.75
N GLY A 207 18.40 5.86 22.51
CA GLY A 207 19.37 5.46 21.48
C GLY A 207 19.83 4.01 21.56
N ASP A 208 20.07 3.48 22.76
CA ASP A 208 20.41 2.06 22.97
C ASP A 208 19.28 1.11 22.54
N ARG A 209 18.03 1.58 22.57
CA ARG A 209 16.84 0.82 22.17
C ARG A 209 16.29 1.23 20.79
N LEU A 210 16.96 2.12 20.08
CA LEU A 210 16.45 2.70 18.84
C LEU A 210 16.56 1.71 17.69
N VAL A 211 15.43 1.35 17.09
CA VAL A 211 15.34 0.64 15.80
C VAL A 211 15.44 1.64 14.64
N GLY A 212 14.83 2.81 14.79
CA GLY A 212 14.85 3.82 13.74
C GLY A 212 13.79 4.89 13.87
N MET A 213 13.59 5.63 12.78
CA MET A 213 12.58 6.67 12.66
C MET A 213 11.78 6.48 11.37
N MET A 214 10.46 6.65 11.44
CA MET A 214 9.60 6.71 10.26
C MET A 214 9.31 8.17 9.93
N LEU A 215 9.56 8.59 8.69
CA LEU A 215 9.37 9.97 8.25
C LEU A 215 8.82 10.02 6.83
N THR A 216 7.85 10.90 6.61
CA THR A 216 7.35 11.27 5.28
C THR A 216 8.05 12.55 4.85
N ASN A 217 8.68 12.60 3.67
CA ASN A 217 9.23 13.84 3.13
C ASN A 217 8.91 13.96 1.62
N PRO A 218 8.22 15.03 1.17
CA PRO A 218 7.56 16.09 1.96
C PRO A 218 6.58 15.52 3.00
N ASN A 219 6.44 16.21 4.13
CA ASN A 219 5.60 15.77 5.23
C ASN A 219 4.10 15.87 4.88
N THR A 220 3.23 15.49 5.81
CA THR A 220 1.76 15.47 5.60
C THR A 220 1.14 16.86 5.48
N LEU A 221 1.87 17.93 5.82
CA LEU A 221 1.50 19.32 5.55
C LEU A 221 1.86 19.75 4.12
N GLY A 222 2.58 18.91 3.37
CA GLY A 222 3.09 19.22 2.03
C GLY A 222 4.37 20.05 2.04
N LEU A 223 5.10 20.10 3.16
CA LEU A 223 6.34 20.83 3.32
C LEU A 223 7.53 19.87 3.21
N PHE A 224 8.58 20.30 2.49
CA PHE A 224 9.85 19.57 2.47
C PHE A 224 10.61 19.93 3.74
N ASP A 225 10.99 18.93 4.55
CA ASP A 225 11.76 19.16 5.76
C ASP A 225 13.18 19.61 5.41
N GLU A 226 13.51 20.85 5.76
CA GLU A 226 14.79 21.49 5.45
C GLU A 226 15.98 20.85 6.20
N HIS A 227 15.71 20.02 7.21
CA HIS A 227 16.70 19.42 8.09
C HIS A 227 16.87 17.91 7.89
N LEU A 228 16.34 17.34 6.80
CA LEU A 228 16.31 15.88 6.57
C LEU A 228 17.68 15.18 6.74
N GLU A 229 18.75 15.75 6.20
CA GLU A 229 20.10 15.16 6.33
C GLU A 229 20.59 15.16 7.78
N GLU A 230 20.26 16.20 8.55
CA GLU A 230 20.59 16.29 9.98
C GLU A 230 19.78 15.29 10.79
N ILE A 231 18.49 15.14 10.48
CA ILE A 231 17.60 14.14 11.09
C ILE A 231 18.15 12.73 10.87
N ALA A 232 18.44 12.38 9.61
CA ALA A 232 18.99 11.07 9.26
C ALA A 232 20.33 10.83 9.98
N GLY A 233 21.23 11.82 9.96
CA GLY A 233 22.50 11.75 10.66
C GLY A 233 22.37 11.52 12.16
N LEU A 234 21.41 12.16 12.84
CA LEU A 234 21.17 11.97 14.28
C LEU A 234 20.65 10.56 14.60
N VAL A 235 19.72 10.04 13.79
CA VAL A 235 19.18 8.69 13.95
C VAL A 235 20.29 7.65 13.71
N HIS A 236 21.07 7.80 12.64
CA HIS A 236 22.20 6.92 12.32
C HIS A 236 23.31 6.94 13.37
N GLN A 237 23.60 8.10 13.97
CA GLN A 237 24.60 8.21 15.06
C GLN A 237 24.24 7.35 16.29
N HIS A 238 22.95 7.10 16.53
CA HIS A 238 22.45 6.24 17.60
C HIS A 238 22.17 4.81 17.14
N GLY A 239 22.60 4.48 15.91
CA GLY A 239 22.46 3.17 15.30
C GLY A 239 21.07 2.84 14.81
N GLY A 240 20.11 3.78 14.82
CA GLY A 240 18.79 3.58 14.22
C GLY A 240 18.84 3.67 12.70
N LEU A 241 17.80 3.16 12.03
CA LEU A 241 17.60 3.27 10.58
C LEU A 241 16.49 4.28 10.23
N MET A 242 16.54 4.85 9.03
CA MET A 242 15.54 5.78 8.50
C MET A 242 14.56 5.05 7.57
N TYR A 243 13.30 4.99 7.98
CA TYR A 243 12.19 4.52 7.16
C TYR A 243 11.48 5.71 6.48
N GLY A 244 11.36 5.65 5.16
CA GLY A 244 10.67 6.61 4.32
C GLY A 244 9.24 6.17 4.02
N ASP A 245 8.27 6.98 4.44
CA ASP A 245 6.92 6.91 3.93
C ASP A 245 6.86 7.62 2.56
N GLY A 246 6.72 6.83 1.50
CA GLY A 246 6.77 7.31 0.12
C GLY A 246 5.40 7.72 -0.45
N ALA A 247 4.36 7.89 0.35
CA ALA A 247 3.06 8.36 -0.12
C ALA A 247 3.16 9.70 -0.90
N ASN A 248 4.14 10.54 -0.54
CA ASN A 248 4.39 11.85 -1.16
C ASN A 248 5.48 11.84 -2.24
N MET A 249 5.91 10.67 -2.74
CA MET A 249 6.95 10.55 -3.77
C MET A 249 6.65 11.31 -5.06
N ASN A 250 5.37 11.61 -5.35
CA ASN A 250 4.98 12.39 -6.52
C ASN A 250 5.57 13.81 -6.53
N ALA A 251 5.96 14.36 -5.37
CA ALA A 251 6.64 15.65 -5.27
C ALA A 251 8.16 15.56 -5.49
N LEU A 252 8.75 14.37 -5.37
CA LEU A 252 10.20 14.16 -5.44
C LEU A 252 10.67 13.58 -6.78
N LEU A 253 9.79 12.88 -7.50
CA LEU A 253 10.13 12.17 -8.74
C LEU A 253 10.88 13.08 -9.73
N GLY A 254 12.13 12.71 -10.04
CA GLY A 254 12.99 13.44 -10.97
C GLY A 254 13.69 14.68 -10.40
N ILE A 255 13.49 15.00 -9.12
CA ILE A 255 14.09 16.14 -8.42
C ILE A 255 15.07 15.67 -7.35
N ALA A 256 14.65 14.74 -6.49
CA ALA A 256 15.49 14.20 -5.41
C ALA A 256 15.18 12.72 -5.18
N ARG A 257 16.20 11.97 -4.75
CA ARG A 257 16.08 10.53 -4.47
C ARG A 257 16.17 10.31 -2.95
N PRO A 258 15.15 9.72 -2.31
CA PRO A 258 15.16 9.49 -0.85
C PRO A 258 16.41 8.77 -0.32
N GLY A 259 16.93 7.78 -1.03
CA GLY A 259 18.14 7.06 -0.63
C GLY A 259 19.38 7.96 -0.56
N ASP A 260 19.50 8.97 -1.44
CA ASP A 260 20.59 9.95 -1.38
C ASP A 260 20.44 10.92 -0.18
N LEU A 261 19.22 11.06 0.34
CA LEU A 261 18.88 11.94 1.46
C LEU A 261 18.98 11.23 2.83
N GLY A 262 19.44 9.97 2.85
CA GLY A 262 19.70 9.22 4.09
C GLY A 262 18.58 8.28 4.52
N PHE A 263 17.57 8.02 3.69
CA PHE A 263 16.61 6.94 3.95
C PHE A 263 17.24 5.57 3.67
N ASP A 264 17.05 4.62 4.58
CA ASP A 264 17.58 3.24 4.45
C ASP A 264 16.58 2.30 3.78
N VAL A 265 15.28 2.53 4.00
CA VAL A 265 14.17 1.75 3.44
C VAL A 265 13.00 2.69 3.16
N LEU A 266 12.26 2.45 2.08
CA LEU A 266 11.08 3.23 1.73
C LEU A 266 10.04 2.35 1.04
N HIS A 267 8.77 2.65 1.23
CA HIS A 267 7.69 2.07 0.45
C HIS A 267 7.18 3.02 -0.63
N TYR A 268 6.62 2.47 -1.70
CA TYR A 268 5.93 3.24 -2.75
C TYR A 268 4.43 2.97 -2.73
N ASN A 269 3.62 3.99 -3.02
CA ASN A 269 2.23 3.84 -3.42
C ASN A 269 2.15 3.93 -4.95
N LEU A 270 2.02 2.77 -5.61
CA LEU A 270 1.87 2.72 -7.08
C LEU A 270 0.46 3.09 -7.56
N HIS A 271 -0.53 3.02 -6.66
CA HIS A 271 -1.93 3.34 -6.93
C HIS A 271 -2.18 4.85 -6.97
#